data_AF-A0A7J6P8C7-F1
#
_entry.id   AF-A0A7J6P8C7-F1
#
_cell.length_a   1.000
_cell.length_b   1.000
_cell.length_c   1.000
_cell.angle_alpha   90.00
_cell.angle_beta   90.00
_cell.angle_gamma   90.00
#
_symmetry.space_group_name_H-M   'P 1'
#
loop_
_entity.id
_entity.type
_entity.pdbx_description
1 polymer ?
#
loop_
_entity_poly.entity_id
_entity_poly.type
_entity_poly.pdbx_seq_one_letter_code
_entity_poly.pdbx_strand_id
1 'polypeptide(L)'
;MFFDMESIILASLKAVEAKVAPDKHSFELYGYDIILDEKLKPWLLEVNASPSLTANTPSDYRMKFDLLDDVFNVLNIEGIIPEDLYPGLRQIGGFDLLYHSDIGRVREADNALTKSRLGRYNDRLEVLRELAFRIAARDGCKR
;
A
#
# COMPACT_ATOMS: atom_id res chain seq x y z
N MET A 1 -15.80 8.54 -4.20
CA MET A 1 -15.34 8.41 -2.81
C MET A 1 -13.94 7.80 -2.72
N PHE A 2 -13.75 6.46 -2.76
CA PHE A 2 -12.41 5.86 -2.53
C PHE A 2 -11.32 6.30 -3.52
N PHE A 3 -11.67 6.40 -4.80
CA PHE A 3 -10.76 6.97 -5.82
C PHE A 3 -10.35 8.42 -5.52
N ASP A 4 -11.24 9.19 -4.90
CA ASP A 4 -10.98 10.57 -4.51
C ASP A 4 -10.08 10.63 -3.28
N MET A 5 -10.21 9.68 -2.34
CA MET A 5 -9.27 9.51 -1.21
C MET A 5 -7.86 9.18 -1.71
N GLU A 6 -7.70 8.22 -2.62
CA GLU A 6 -6.41 7.94 -3.25
C GLU A 6 -5.84 9.17 -3.96
N SER A 7 -6.71 9.96 -4.61
CA SER A 7 -6.29 11.18 -5.31
C SER A 7 -5.80 12.25 -4.33
N ILE A 8 -6.42 12.37 -3.15
CA ILE A 8 -5.95 13.23 -2.06
C ILE A 8 -4.57 12.80 -1.58
N ILE A 9 -4.38 11.50 -1.30
CA ILE A 9 -3.09 10.94 -0.84
C ILE A 9 -2.00 11.26 -1.87
N LEU A 10 -2.22 10.91 -3.14
CA LEU A 10 -1.23 11.16 -4.21
C LEU A 10 -0.96 12.64 -4.43
N ALA A 11 -1.97 13.50 -4.40
CA ALA A 11 -1.80 14.94 -4.59
C ALA A 11 -0.99 15.55 -3.43
N SER A 12 -1.25 15.15 -2.19
CA SER A 12 -0.52 15.65 -1.02
C SER A 12 0.95 15.24 -1.04
N LEU A 13 1.27 13.98 -1.38
CA LEU A 13 2.65 13.51 -1.53
C LEU A 13 3.37 14.24 -2.66
N LYS A 14 2.73 14.39 -3.83
CA LYS A 14 3.32 15.13 -4.96
C LYS A 14 3.57 16.60 -4.65
N ALA A 15 2.73 17.23 -3.83
CA ALA A 15 2.92 18.63 -3.44
C ALA A 15 4.17 18.86 -2.59
N VAL A 16 4.67 17.82 -1.89
CA VAL A 16 5.85 17.90 -1.03
C VAL A 16 7.07 17.17 -1.60
N GLU A 17 6.92 16.41 -2.68
CA GLU A 17 7.97 15.59 -3.32
C GLU A 17 9.29 16.35 -3.50
N ALA A 18 9.26 17.58 -4.01
CA ALA A 18 10.47 18.40 -4.23
C ALA A 18 11.20 18.82 -2.94
N LYS A 19 10.56 18.71 -1.77
CA LYS A 19 11.13 19.05 -0.46
C LYS A 19 11.63 17.82 0.30
N VAL A 20 11.21 16.63 -0.10
CA VAL A 20 11.63 15.38 0.53
C VAL A 20 12.90 14.91 -0.19
N ALA A 21 14.02 14.85 0.54
CA ALA A 21 15.26 14.34 -0.02
C ALA A 21 15.15 12.83 -0.23
N PRO A 22 15.26 12.31 -1.46
CA PRO A 22 15.17 10.87 -1.69
C PRO A 22 16.41 10.16 -1.13
N ASP A 23 16.19 9.17 -0.27
CA ASP A 23 17.21 8.22 0.17
C ASP A 23 16.67 6.80 0.00
N LYS A 24 17.40 5.98 -0.78
CA LYS A 24 17.02 4.61 -1.11
C LYS A 24 17.00 3.65 0.08
N HIS A 25 17.57 4.05 1.22
CA HIS A 25 17.58 3.25 2.45
C HIS A 25 16.56 3.74 3.48
N SER A 26 15.73 4.72 3.11
CA SER A 26 14.75 5.33 3.99
C SER A 26 13.33 5.07 3.45
N PHE A 27 12.41 4.82 4.37
CA PHE A 27 10.98 4.73 4.09
C PHE A 27 10.21 5.42 5.21
N GLU A 28 8.97 5.81 4.94
CA GLU A 28 8.11 6.45 5.93
C GLU A 28 6.67 5.93 5.80
N LEU A 29 6.04 5.68 6.96
CA LEU A 29 4.64 5.27 7.05
C LEU A 29 3.80 6.45 7.53
N TYR A 30 2.93 6.96 6.66
CA TYR A 30 2.05 8.07 6.99
C TYR A 30 0.65 7.60 7.40
N GLY A 31 0.07 8.25 8.41
CA GLY A 31 -1.35 8.17 8.71
C GLY A 31 -2.11 9.34 8.06
N TYR A 32 -3.18 9.04 7.34
CA TYR A 32 -4.04 10.05 6.70
C TYR A 32 -5.39 10.12 7.40
N ASP A 33 -5.70 11.28 7.96
CA ASP A 33 -7.00 11.52 8.58
C ASP A 33 -7.90 12.21 7.56
N ILE A 34 -8.91 11.47 7.07
CA ILE A 34 -9.83 11.92 6.03
C ILE A 34 -11.25 11.86 6.58
N ILE A 35 -11.97 12.99 6.49
CA ILE A 35 -13.39 13.07 6.85
C ILE A 35 -14.26 13.08 5.59
N LEU A 36 -15.47 12.52 5.70
CA LEU A 36 -16.47 12.52 4.64
C LEU A 36 -17.58 13.52 4.95
N ASP A 37 -17.98 14.32 3.95
CA ASP A 37 -19.17 15.17 4.06
C ASP A 37 -20.47 14.40 3.74
N GLU A 38 -21.61 15.09 3.78
CA GLU A 38 -22.94 14.52 3.52
C GLU A 38 -23.12 13.99 2.09
N LYS A 39 -22.21 14.34 1.18
CA LYS A 39 -22.17 13.84 -0.21
C LYS A 39 -21.09 12.78 -0.40
N LEU A 40 -20.50 12.27 0.68
CA LEU A 40 -19.37 11.33 0.67
C LEU A 40 -18.16 11.86 -0.09
N LYS A 41 -17.98 13.19 -0.13
CA LYS A 41 -16.75 13.79 -0.64
C LYS A 41 -15.69 13.74 0.48
N PRO A 42 -14.49 13.21 0.20
CA PRO A 42 -13.42 13.19 1.18
C PRO A 42 -12.74 14.55 1.30
N TRP A 43 -12.37 14.89 2.53
CA TRP A 43 -11.62 16.08 2.90
C TRP A 43 -10.44 15.67 3.78
N LEU A 44 -9.23 16.07 3.38
CA LEU A 44 -8.02 15.83 4.17
C LEU A 44 -8.00 16.73 5.39
N LEU A 45 -7.87 16.14 6.58
CA LEU A 45 -7.69 16.89 7.83
C LEU A 45 -6.22 17.10 8.14
N GLU A 46 -5.48 15.99 8.25
CA GLU A 46 -4.05 16.01 8.55
C GLU A 46 -3.32 14.79 7.97
N VAL A 47 -1.99 14.92 7.90
CA VAL A 47 -1.07 13.84 7.53
C VAL A 47 -0.07 13.68 8.67
N ASN A 48 -0.04 12.50 9.27
CA ASN A 48 0.79 12.17 10.41
C ASN A 48 1.99 11.34 9.97
N ALA A 49 3.20 11.86 10.19
CA ALA A 49 4.47 11.16 9.97
C ALA A 49 4.73 10.02 10.98
N SER A 50 3.99 10.01 12.09
CA SER A 50 4.12 9.01 13.16
C SER A 50 2.75 8.57 13.65
N PRO A 51 1.99 7.80 12.85
CA PRO A 51 0.71 7.26 13.28
C PRO A 51 0.86 6.38 14.52
N SER A 52 -0.15 6.39 15.41
CA SER A 52 -0.09 5.60 16.64
C SER A 52 -0.17 4.10 16.37
N LEU A 53 0.86 3.36 16.77
CA LEU A 53 0.94 1.90 16.70
C LEU A 53 0.69 1.21 18.05
N THR A 54 0.32 1.98 19.08
CA THR A 54 -0.04 1.42 20.40
C THR A 54 -1.36 0.69 20.30
N ALA A 55 -1.39 -0.60 20.66
CA ALA A 55 -2.59 -1.41 20.57
C ALA A 55 -3.48 -1.26 21.83
N ASN A 56 -4.70 -0.77 21.64
CA ASN A 56 -5.64 -0.53 22.75
C ASN A 56 -6.71 -1.63 22.88
N THR A 57 -6.92 -2.43 21.82
CA THR A 57 -7.87 -3.56 21.82
C THR A 57 -7.28 -4.76 21.07
N PRO A 58 -7.79 -5.99 21.27
CA PRO A 58 -7.32 -7.15 20.50
C PRO A 58 -7.54 -7.05 18.99
N SER A 59 -8.52 -6.27 18.54
CA SER A 59 -8.75 -6.01 17.11
C SER A 59 -7.74 -5.00 16.56
N ASP A 60 -7.50 -3.93 17.32
CA ASP A 60 -6.51 -2.90 17.00
C ASP A 60 -5.10 -3.50 16.97
N TYR A 61 -4.77 -4.37 17.92
CA TYR A 61 -3.52 -5.14 17.92
C TYR A 61 -3.34 -5.93 16.63
N ARG A 62 -4.36 -6.72 16.23
CA ARG A 62 -4.28 -7.54 15.02
C ARG A 62 -4.12 -6.70 13.76
N MET A 63 -4.92 -5.64 13.62
CA MET A 63 -4.82 -4.74 12.47
C MET A 63 -3.43 -4.09 12.39
N LYS A 64 -2.89 -3.60 13.50
CA LYS A 64 -1.57 -2.95 13.55
C LYS A 64 -0.42 -3.94 13.33
N PHE A 65 -0.55 -5.16 13.87
CA PHE A 65 0.42 -6.22 13.63
C PHE A 65 0.47 -6.59 12.15
N ASP A 66 -0.68 -6.84 11.54
CA ASP A 66 -0.79 -7.17 10.11
C ASP A 66 -0.26 -6.03 9.23
N LEU A 67 -0.54 -4.78 9.59
CA LEU A 67 0.01 -3.60 8.90
C LEU A 67 1.54 -3.60 8.92
N LEU A 68 2.16 -3.83 10.09
CA LEU A 68 3.61 -3.82 10.23
C LEU A 68 4.26 -5.01 9.52
N ASP A 69 3.67 -6.20 9.62
CA ASP A 69 4.09 -7.39 8.88
C ASP A 69 4.13 -7.11 7.37
N ASP A 70 3.08 -6.47 6.84
CA ASP A 70 3.01 -6.12 5.43
C ASP A 70 3.99 -4.99 5.03
N VAL A 71 4.29 -4.04 5.93
CA VAL A 71 5.36 -3.05 5.70
C VAL A 71 6.70 -3.76 5.50
N PHE A 72 7.04 -4.73 6.35
CA PHE A 72 8.29 -5.48 6.21
C PHE A 72 8.32 -6.34 4.94
N ASN A 73 7.19 -6.90 4.53
CA ASN A 73 7.07 -7.61 3.25
C ASN A 73 7.32 -6.68 2.05
N VAL A 74 6.78 -5.45 2.07
CA VAL A 74 7.01 -4.46 1.01
C VAL A 74 8.49 -4.06 0.94
N LEU A 75 9.12 -3.79 2.09
CA LEU A 75 10.53 -3.42 2.18
C LEU A 75 11.48 -4.55 1.80
N ASN A 76 11.04 -5.80 1.95
CA ASN A 76 11.78 -6.99 1.56
C ASN A 76 13.20 -7.03 2.12
N ILE A 77 13.32 -6.71 3.41
CA ILE A 77 14.61 -6.61 4.12
C ILE A 77 15.38 -7.94 4.06
N GLU A 78 14.67 -9.06 4.04
CA GLU A 78 15.24 -10.41 3.97
C GLU A 78 15.59 -10.84 2.54
N GLY A 79 15.23 -10.06 1.51
CA GLY A 79 15.50 -10.38 0.11
C GLY A 79 14.74 -11.61 -0.41
N ILE A 80 13.61 -11.95 0.21
CA ILE A 80 12.79 -13.11 -0.12
C ILE A 80 12.05 -12.90 -1.44
N ILE A 81 11.50 -11.70 -1.67
CA ILE A 81 10.84 -11.34 -2.93
C ILE A 81 11.93 -10.99 -3.94
N PRO A 82 12.11 -11.73 -5.03
CA PRO A 82 13.18 -11.40 -5.94
C PRO A 82 12.77 -10.28 -6.92
N GLU A 83 13.76 -9.46 -7.32
CA GLU A 83 13.57 -8.15 -7.94
C GLU A 83 12.69 -8.14 -9.21
N ASP A 84 12.80 -9.16 -10.05
CA ASP A 84 12.03 -9.32 -11.29
C ASP A 84 10.54 -9.63 -11.06
N LEU A 85 10.11 -9.98 -9.84
CA LEU A 85 8.69 -10.12 -9.55
C LEU A 85 8.01 -8.75 -9.37
N TYR A 86 8.71 -7.73 -8.88
CA TYR A 86 8.14 -6.43 -8.51
C TYR A 86 7.37 -5.71 -9.62
N PRO A 87 7.85 -5.65 -10.88
CA PRO A 87 7.10 -4.99 -11.96
C PRO A 87 5.69 -5.57 -12.17
N GLY A 88 5.46 -6.82 -11.76
CA GLY A 88 4.17 -7.51 -11.83
C GLY A 88 3.38 -7.54 -10.52
N LEU A 89 3.87 -6.93 -9.44
CA LEU A 89 3.16 -6.86 -8.16
C LEU A 89 2.35 -5.57 -8.08
N ARG A 90 1.02 -5.71 -7.99
CA ARG A 90 0.11 -4.58 -7.75
C ARG A 90 -0.29 -4.45 -6.28
N GLN A 91 -0.02 -5.47 -5.48
CA GLN A 91 -0.41 -5.58 -4.08
C GLN A 91 0.59 -6.47 -3.35
N ILE A 92 0.91 -6.13 -2.10
CA ILE A 92 1.72 -6.95 -1.18
C ILE A 92 1.03 -6.90 0.17
N GLY A 93 0.53 -8.05 0.65
CA GLY A 93 -0.31 -8.09 1.84
C GLY A 93 -1.52 -7.17 1.67
N GLY A 94 -1.75 -6.28 2.64
CA GLY A 94 -2.79 -5.26 2.59
C GLY A 94 -2.41 -3.97 1.85
N PHE A 95 -1.20 -3.83 1.31
CA PHE A 95 -0.78 -2.63 0.58
C PHE A 95 -1.06 -2.72 -0.91
N ASP A 96 -1.73 -1.70 -1.46
CA ASP A 96 -1.93 -1.50 -2.90
C ASP A 96 -0.88 -0.53 -3.48
N LEU A 97 -0.32 -0.87 -4.64
CA LEU A 97 0.56 0.04 -5.36
C LEU A 97 -0.28 1.10 -6.09
N LEU A 98 -0.24 2.34 -5.60
CA LEU A 98 -0.97 3.47 -6.20
C LEU A 98 -0.15 4.25 -7.24
N TYR A 99 1.17 4.31 -7.09
CA TYR A 99 2.06 5.12 -7.92
C TYR A 99 3.44 4.50 -8.02
N HIS A 100 4.05 4.60 -9.20
CA HIS A 100 5.43 4.20 -9.44
C HIS A 100 6.08 5.21 -10.40
N SER A 101 7.34 5.59 -10.18
CA SER A 101 8.01 6.69 -10.89
C SER A 101 7.95 6.54 -12.42
N ASP A 102 8.18 5.33 -12.92
CA ASP A 102 8.34 5.10 -14.35
C ASP A 102 7.00 4.96 -15.11
N ILE A 103 5.95 4.52 -14.43
CA ILE A 103 4.62 4.26 -15.03
C ILE A 103 3.57 5.29 -14.60
N GLY A 104 3.86 6.10 -13.58
CA GLY A 104 2.94 7.05 -12.98
C GLY A 104 1.88 6.41 -12.08
N ARG A 105 0.66 6.95 -12.10
CA ARG A 105 -0.47 6.44 -11.30
C ARG A 105 -0.91 5.09 -11.84
N VAL A 106 -0.89 4.07 -10.98
CA VAL A 106 -1.41 2.75 -11.30
C VAL A 106 -2.93 2.84 -11.45
N ARG A 107 -3.45 2.31 -12.55
CA ARG A 107 -4.88 2.29 -12.86
C ARG A 107 -5.39 0.86 -12.86
N GLU A 108 -6.59 0.70 -12.34
CA GLU A 108 -7.39 -0.50 -12.54
C GLU A 108 -7.76 -0.64 -14.02
N ALA A 109 -8.10 -1.86 -14.44
CA ALA A 109 -8.52 -2.11 -15.82
C ALA A 109 -9.78 -1.31 -16.18
N ASP A 110 -9.93 -0.93 -17.44
CA ASP A 110 -11.05 -0.08 -17.89
C ASP A 110 -12.44 -0.71 -17.64
N ASN A 111 -12.49 -2.05 -17.55
CA ASN A 111 -13.68 -2.83 -17.24
C ASN A 111 -13.86 -3.12 -15.74
N ALA A 112 -13.01 -2.61 -14.86
CA ALA A 112 -13.13 -2.83 -13.43
C ALA A 112 -14.37 -2.13 -12.87
N LEU A 113 -15.07 -2.81 -11.95
CA LEU A 113 -16.25 -2.26 -11.26
C LEU A 113 -15.93 -1.01 -10.45
N THR A 114 -14.69 -0.91 -9.94
CA THR A 114 -14.22 0.22 -9.14
C THR A 114 -12.88 0.70 -9.66
N LYS A 115 -12.70 2.03 -9.65
CA LYS A 115 -11.44 2.68 -10.06
C LYS A 115 -10.33 2.61 -9.01
N SER A 116 -10.62 2.03 -7.86
CA SER A 116 -9.81 2.05 -6.64
C SER A 116 -9.91 0.69 -5.96
N ARG A 117 -8.79 0.23 -5.40
CA ARG A 117 -8.73 -0.98 -4.55
C ARG A 117 -9.11 -0.69 -3.11
N LEU A 118 -8.93 0.57 -2.69
CA LEU A 118 -9.37 1.04 -1.39
C LEU A 118 -10.88 0.77 -1.19
N GLY A 119 -11.21 0.18 -0.04
CA GLY A 119 -12.58 -0.17 0.32
C GLY A 119 -13.10 -1.50 -0.26
N ARG A 120 -12.27 -2.27 -0.96
CA ARG A 120 -12.59 -3.67 -1.33
C ARG A 120 -12.51 -4.59 -0.12
N TYR A 121 -12.97 -5.84 -0.30
CA TYR A 121 -12.81 -6.89 0.70
C TYR A 121 -11.32 -7.09 1.02
N ASN A 122 -11.00 -7.31 2.29
CA ASN A 122 -9.62 -7.55 2.72
C ASN A 122 -9.18 -8.96 2.29
N ASP A 123 -8.44 -9.01 1.17
CA ASP A 123 -7.89 -10.21 0.55
C ASP A 123 -6.42 -10.47 0.93
N ARG A 124 -5.90 -9.79 1.97
CA ARG A 124 -4.50 -9.88 2.43
C ARG A 124 -3.92 -11.29 2.44
N LEU A 125 -4.62 -12.24 3.07
CA LEU A 125 -4.11 -13.61 3.20
C LEU A 125 -4.07 -14.36 1.87
N GLU A 126 -4.97 -14.04 0.94
CA GLU A 126 -4.98 -14.63 -0.40
C GLU A 126 -3.80 -14.09 -1.21
N VAL A 127 -3.58 -12.77 -1.17
CA VAL A 127 -2.46 -12.08 -1.81
C VAL A 127 -1.11 -12.61 -1.31
N LEU A 128 -0.93 -12.76 0.00
CA LEU A 128 0.32 -13.30 0.56
C LEU A 128 0.57 -14.76 0.16
N ARG A 129 -0.49 -15.58 0.09
CA ARG A 129 -0.38 -16.98 -0.37
C ARG A 129 0.01 -17.06 -1.83
N GLU A 130 -0.59 -16.23 -2.69
CA GLU A 130 -0.24 -16.17 -4.11
C GLU A 130 1.22 -15.72 -4.30
N LEU A 131 1.66 -14.70 -3.55
CA LEU A 131 3.04 -14.23 -3.57
C LEU A 131 4.01 -15.34 -3.16
N ALA A 132 3.73 -16.04 -2.06
CA ALA A 132 4.54 -17.17 -1.61
C ALA A 132 4.63 -18.29 -2.67
N PHE A 133 3.52 -18.59 -3.34
CA PHE A 133 3.51 -19.56 -4.44
C PHE A 133 4.38 -19.12 -5.62
N ARG A 134 4.30 -17.84 -6.01
CA ARG A 134 5.12 -17.27 -7.10
C ARG A 134 6.62 -17.32 -6.79
N ILE A 135 7.00 -17.05 -5.53
CA ILE A 135 8.39 -17.15 -5.07
C ILE A 135 8.87 -18.61 -5.17
N ALA A 136 8.11 -19.54 -4.60
CA ALA A 136 8.46 -20.97 -4.61
C ALA A 136 8.55 -21.55 -6.02
N ALA A 137 7.61 -21.20 -6.92
CA ALA A 137 7.62 -21.64 -8.31
C ALA A 137 8.88 -21.17 -9.06
N ARG A 138 9.34 -19.96 -8.76
CA ARG A 138 10.54 -19.37 -9.36
C ARG A 138 11.83 -20.02 -8.86
N ASP A 139 11.89 -20.39 -7.58
CA ASP A 139 13.04 -21.12 -7.02
C ASP A 139 13.09 -22.58 -7.47
N GLY A 140 11.92 -23.21 -7.68
CA GLY A 140 11.82 -24.55 -8.27
C GLY A 140 12.25 -24.61 -9.74
N CYS A 141 12.11 -23.51 -10.48
CA CYS A 141 12.52 -23.41 -11.89
C CYS A 141 14.05 -23.19 -12.07
N LYS A 142 14.77 -22.85 -10.99
CA LYS A 142 16.24 -22.67 -10.99
C LYS A 142 17.04 -23.95 -10.68
N ARG A 143 16.39 -25.12 -10.57
CA ARG A 143 17.06 -26.41 -10.34
C ARG A 143 17.07 -27.28 -11.59
#